data_AF-A0AAD4Z8L3-F1
#
_entry.id   AF-A0AAD4Z8L3-F1
#
_cell.length_a   1.000
_cell.length_b   1.000
_cell.length_c   1.000
_cell.angle_alpha   90.00
_cell.angle_beta   90.00
_cell.angle_gamma   90.00
#
_symmetry.space_group_name_H-M   'P 1'
#
loop_
_entity.id
_entity.type
_entity.pdbx_description
1 polymer ?
#
loop_
_entity_poly.entity_id
_entity_poly.type
_entity_poly.pdbx_seq_one_letter_code
_entity_poly.pdbx_strand_id
1 'polypeptide(L)'
;MAYVVGEGGKKMVLSSAAKKWKDFKFTLTRQFILPFANEKEKLKDPPQLYNFIEKLQWDAFVASRLSLDFEAVHSEQSQRREKCEYNHRLSRKGYVGLEDQLEETMPVKKSINLCYGRRQEKINRETSLIQRL
;
A
#
# COMPACT_ATOMS: atom_id res chain seq x y z
N MET A 1 18.81 14.46 -28.56
CA MET A 1 19.76 13.41 -28.08
C MET A 1 19.01 12.09 -28.03
N ALA A 2 19.57 11.01 -28.57
CA ALA A 2 18.96 9.68 -28.55
C ALA A 2 19.79 8.74 -27.68
N TYR A 3 19.17 8.09 -26.69
CA TYR A 3 19.84 7.10 -25.83
C TYR A 3 19.71 5.72 -26.45
N VAL A 4 20.84 5.07 -26.72
CA VAL A 4 20.88 3.69 -27.22
C VAL A 4 20.77 2.74 -26.03
N VAL A 5 19.71 1.93 -26.00
CA VAL A 5 19.48 0.91 -24.96
C VAL A 5 19.84 -0.46 -25.51
N GLY A 6 20.80 -1.13 -24.87
CA GLY A 6 21.19 -2.51 -25.21
C GLY A 6 20.04 -3.51 -25.03
N GLU A 7 20.02 -4.59 -25.82
CA GLU A 7 18.88 -5.53 -25.88
C GLU A 7 18.46 -6.13 -24.53
N GLY A 8 19.41 -6.51 -23.68
CA GLY A 8 19.11 -7.06 -22.35
C GLY A 8 18.48 -6.06 -21.37
N GLY A 9 18.64 -4.75 -21.61
CA GLY A 9 18.16 -3.69 -20.72
C GLY A 9 16.79 -3.12 -21.06
N LYS A 10 16.26 -3.37 -22.27
CA LYS A 10 15.04 -2.74 -22.79
C LYS A 10 13.84 -2.92 -21.85
N LYS A 11 13.60 -4.13 -21.37
CA LYS A 11 12.49 -4.44 -20.45
C LYS A 11 12.60 -3.66 -19.15
N MET A 12 13.79 -3.59 -18.57
CA MET A 12 14.03 -2.88 -17.32
C MET A 12 13.84 -1.37 -17.48
N VAL A 13 14.36 -0.79 -18.57
CA VAL A 13 14.23 0.64 -18.87
C VAL A 13 12.77 1.02 -19.08
N LEU A 14 12.04 0.26 -19.91
CA LEU A 14 10.62 0.51 -20.17
C LEU A 14 9.76 0.33 -18.91
N SER A 15 10.03 -0.70 -18.10
CA SER A 15 9.31 -0.91 -16.83
C SER A 15 9.54 0.24 -15.86
N SER A 16 10.78 0.74 -15.79
CA SER A 16 11.13 1.87 -14.93
C SER A 16 10.48 3.17 -15.41
N ALA A 17 10.50 3.43 -16.72
CA ALA A 17 9.84 4.60 -17.32
C ALA A 17 8.32 4.54 -17.10
N ALA A 18 7.70 3.38 -17.33
CA ALA A 18 6.28 3.16 -17.09
C ALA A 18 5.91 3.37 -15.61
N LYS A 19 6.76 2.93 -14.67
CA LYS A 19 6.57 3.20 -13.25
C LYS A 19 6.62 4.70 -12.96
N LYS A 20 7.66 5.40 -13.41
CA LYS A 20 7.79 6.86 -13.24
C LYS A 20 6.59 7.61 -13.82
N TRP A 21 6.09 7.19 -14.98
CA TRP A 21 4.91 7.78 -15.60
C TRP A 21 3.62 7.58 -14.80
N LYS A 22 3.42 6.38 -14.24
CA LYS A 22 2.30 6.12 -13.33
C LYS A 22 2.41 6.95 -12.06
N ASP A 23 3.58 7.01 -11.44
CA ASP A 23 3.84 7.77 -10.22
C ASP A 23 3.59 9.27 -10.47
N PHE A 24 4.07 9.80 -11.61
CA PHE A 24 3.80 11.17 -12.05
C PHE A 24 2.30 11.47 -12.15
N LYS A 25 1.54 10.64 -12.88
CA LYS A 25 0.08 10.79 -12.98
C LYS A 25 -0.62 10.70 -11.62
N PHE A 26 -0.16 9.80 -10.75
CA PHE A 26 -0.71 9.64 -9.40
C PHE A 26 -0.49 10.90 -8.56
N THR A 27 0.72 11.45 -8.56
CA THR A 27 1.06 12.69 -7.84
C THR A 27 0.19 13.85 -8.34
N LEU A 28 0.03 14.00 -9.66
CA LEU A 28 -0.86 15.00 -10.23
C LEU A 28 -2.30 14.87 -9.73
N THR A 29 -2.85 13.65 -9.79
CA THR A 29 -4.22 13.40 -9.35
C THR A 29 -4.40 13.64 -7.85
N ARG A 30 -3.49 13.15 -7.00
CA ARG A 30 -3.61 13.28 -5.54
C ARG A 30 -3.40 14.70 -5.02
N GLN A 31 -2.45 15.45 -5.57
CA GLN A 31 -2.07 16.76 -5.03
C GLN A 31 -2.83 17.91 -5.68
N PHE A 32 -3.13 17.81 -6.97
CA PHE A 32 -3.63 18.94 -7.76
C PHE A 32 -5.05 18.75 -8.28
N ILE A 33 -5.60 17.53 -8.29
CA ILE A 33 -6.97 17.29 -8.81
C ILE A 33 -7.94 16.98 -7.67
N LEU A 34 -7.72 15.90 -6.92
CA LEU A 34 -8.65 15.43 -5.88
C LEU A 34 -8.97 16.49 -4.80
N PRO A 35 -7.99 17.29 -4.29
CA PRO A 35 -8.29 18.31 -3.28
C PRO A 35 -9.18 19.43 -3.80
N PHE A 36 -9.15 19.69 -5.12
CA PHE A 36 -9.86 20.78 -5.77
C PHE A 36 -11.01 20.28 -6.65
N ALA A 37 -11.48 19.05 -6.45
CA ALA A 37 -12.54 18.44 -7.27
C ALA A 37 -13.82 19.29 -7.30
N ASN A 38 -14.13 19.98 -6.20
CA ASN A 38 -15.29 20.88 -6.08
C ASN A 38 -15.02 22.30 -6.63
N GLU A 39 -13.75 22.71 -6.72
CA GLU A 39 -13.33 24.07 -7.07
C GLU A 39 -12.73 24.11 -8.49
N LYS A 40 -13.61 24.00 -9.49
CA LYS A 40 -13.23 23.95 -10.92
C LYS A 40 -12.39 25.13 -11.39
N GLU A 41 -12.46 26.27 -10.72
CA GLU A 41 -11.68 27.46 -11.10
C GLU A 41 -10.18 27.26 -10.88
N LYS A 42 -9.79 26.55 -9.83
CA LYS A 42 -8.37 26.28 -9.51
C LYS A 42 -7.76 25.20 -10.40
N LEU A 43 -8.58 24.47 -11.14
CA LEU A 43 -8.16 23.40 -12.04
C LEU A 43 -7.92 23.86 -13.49
N LYS A 44 -8.24 25.12 -13.82
CA LYS A 44 -8.16 25.64 -15.20
C LYS A 44 -6.74 25.72 -15.75
N ASP A 45 -5.75 25.83 -14.88
CA ASP A 45 -4.36 25.97 -15.28
C ASP A 45 -3.52 24.84 -14.68
N PRO A 46 -2.57 24.28 -15.47
CA PRO A 46 -1.68 23.24 -14.98
C PRO A 46 -0.76 23.79 -13.87
N PRO A 47 -0.30 22.93 -12.96
CA PRO A 47 0.63 23.35 -11.91
C PRO A 47 1.91 23.96 -12.51
N GLN A 48 2.36 25.10 -11.97
CA GLN A 48 3.56 25.80 -12.45
C GLN A 48 4.83 24.93 -12.45
N LEU A 49 4.89 23.94 -11.55
CA LEU A 49 5.99 22.97 -11.45
C LEU A 49 6.14 22.10 -12.71
N TYR A 50 5.09 21.97 -13.52
CA TYR A 50 5.05 21.14 -14.71
C TYR A 50 4.67 21.97 -15.94
N ASN A 51 5.50 22.98 -16.22
CA ASN A 51 5.38 23.89 -17.36
C ASN A 51 5.42 23.23 -18.75
N PHE A 52 5.85 21.97 -18.83
CA PHE A 52 5.88 21.19 -20.08
C PHE A 52 4.51 20.59 -20.45
N ILE A 53 3.50 20.68 -19.58
CA ILE A 53 2.16 20.18 -19.86
C ILE A 53 1.38 21.27 -20.58
N GLU A 54 0.92 20.97 -21.80
CA GLU A 54 0.03 21.88 -22.53
C GLU A 54 -1.35 21.94 -21.88
N LYS A 55 -1.98 23.13 -21.92
CA LYS A 55 -3.30 23.34 -21.32
C LYS A 55 -4.38 22.37 -21.85
N LEU A 56 -4.37 22.11 -23.16
CA LEU A 56 -5.30 21.15 -23.78
C LEU A 56 -5.13 19.73 -23.20
N GLN A 57 -3.89 19.30 -22.97
CA GLN A 57 -3.59 17.99 -22.38
C GLN A 57 -3.99 17.93 -20.91
N TRP A 58 -3.79 19.03 -20.19
CA TRP A 58 -4.21 19.17 -18.79
C TRP A 58 -5.73 19.09 -18.66
N ASP A 59 -6.48 19.84 -19.46
CA ASP A 59 -7.95 19.86 -19.42
C ASP A 59 -8.53 18.46 -19.71
N ALA A 60 -8.02 17.78 -20.74
CA ALA A 60 -8.41 16.40 -21.05
C ALA A 60 -8.07 15.43 -19.89
N PHE A 61 -6.92 15.63 -19.24
CA PHE A 61 -6.52 14.83 -18.10
C PHE A 61 -7.42 15.04 -16.88
N VAL A 62 -7.73 16.29 -16.53
CA VAL A 62 -8.65 16.63 -15.44
C VAL A 62 -10.04 16.03 -15.71
N ALA A 63 -10.58 16.19 -16.92
CA ALA A 63 -11.85 15.60 -17.31
C ALA A 63 -11.85 14.06 -17.14
N SER A 64 -10.76 13.39 -17.54
CA SER A 64 -10.63 11.94 -17.34
C SER A 64 -10.62 11.52 -15.87
N ARG A 65 -10.03 12.33 -15.00
CA ARG A 65 -9.89 12.04 -13.55
C ARG A 65 -11.13 12.37 -12.74
N LEU A 66 -12.00 13.25 -13.25
CA LEU A 66 -13.30 13.58 -12.67
C LEU A 66 -14.44 12.74 -13.25
N SER A 67 -14.14 11.81 -14.16
CA SER A 67 -15.15 10.89 -14.72
C SER A 67 -15.63 9.89 -13.68
N LEU A 68 -16.92 9.54 -13.75
CA LEU A 68 -17.55 8.55 -12.87
C LEU A 68 -16.85 7.17 -12.97
N ASP A 69 -16.44 6.78 -14.18
CA ASP A 69 -15.73 5.52 -14.41
C ASP A 69 -14.41 5.46 -13.64
N PHE A 70 -13.67 6.58 -13.64
CA PHE A 70 -12.42 6.66 -12.89
C PHE A 70 -12.67 6.62 -11.38
N GLU A 71 -13.69 7.31 -10.89
CA GLU A 71 -14.06 7.33 -9.47
C GLU A 71 -14.46 5.94 -8.96
N ALA A 72 -15.24 5.19 -9.75
CA ALA A 72 -15.62 3.82 -9.42
C ALA A 72 -14.39 2.90 -9.31
N VAL A 73 -13.50 2.93 -10.31
CA VAL A 73 -12.28 2.11 -10.28
C VAL A 73 -11.34 2.53 -9.15
N HIS A 74 -11.19 3.84 -8.92
CA HIS A 74 -10.33 4.38 -7.87
C HIS A 74 -10.82 3.97 -6.48
N SER A 75 -12.12 4.12 -6.21
CA SER A 75 -12.73 3.74 -4.92
C SER A 75 -12.61 2.23 -4.68
N GLU A 76 -12.90 1.40 -5.67
CA GLU A 76 -12.77 -0.06 -5.57
C GLU A 76 -11.32 -0.47 -5.26
N GLN A 77 -10.34 0.13 -5.94
CA GLN A 77 -8.92 -0.12 -5.65
C GLN A 77 -8.53 0.36 -4.25
N SER A 78 -9.02 1.52 -3.81
CA SER A 78 -8.79 2.02 -2.46
C SER A 78 -9.31 1.05 -1.40
N GLN A 79 -10.54 0.57 -1.54
CA GLN A 79 -11.15 -0.41 -0.64
C GLN A 79 -10.38 -1.75 -0.63
N ARG A 80 -9.90 -2.20 -1.79
CA ARG A 80 -9.03 -3.40 -1.87
C ARG A 80 -7.72 -3.21 -1.11
N ARG A 81 -7.12 -2.01 -1.13
CA ARG A 81 -5.90 -1.73 -0.36
C ARG A 81 -6.17 -1.59 1.13
N GLU A 82 -7.29 -0.99 1.53
CA GLU A 82 -7.70 -0.87 2.93
C GLU A 82 -7.88 -2.25 3.59
N LYS A 83 -8.49 -3.20 2.86
CA LYS A 83 -8.65 -4.59 3.33
C LYS A 83 -7.35 -5.42 3.31
N CYS A 84 -6.23 -4.86 2.85
CA CYS A 84 -4.97 -5.58 2.75
C CYS A 84 -4.24 -5.54 4.10
N GLU A 85 -4.41 -6.58 4.90
CA GLU A 85 -3.80 -6.71 6.24
C GLU A 85 -2.26 -6.67 6.19
N TYR A 86 -1.65 -7.25 5.16
CA TYR A 86 -0.21 -7.32 5.00
C TYR A 86 0.29 -6.54 3.78
N ASN A 87 1.00 -5.43 4.04
CA ASN A 87 1.50 -4.54 2.99
C ASN A 87 2.69 -5.11 2.18
N HIS A 88 3.40 -6.10 2.72
CA HIS A 88 4.63 -6.63 2.13
C HIS A 88 4.56 -8.16 1.98
N ARG A 89 5.12 -8.67 0.87
CA ARG A 89 5.46 -10.09 0.73
C ARG A 89 6.93 -10.28 1.07
N LEU A 90 7.25 -10.49 2.35
CA LEU A 90 8.63 -10.73 2.82
C LEU A 90 9.11 -12.18 2.56
N SER A 91 8.20 -13.10 2.19
CA SER A 91 8.52 -14.49 1.88
C SER A 91 7.75 -14.96 0.65
N ARG A 92 8.25 -15.99 -0.04
CA ARG A 92 7.55 -16.64 -1.16
C ARG A 92 6.13 -17.08 -0.76
N LYS A 93 5.90 -17.40 0.52
CA LYS A 93 4.58 -17.78 1.06
C LYS A 93 3.82 -16.64 1.77
N GLY A 94 4.40 -15.44 1.91
CA GLY A 94 3.81 -14.33 2.68
C GLY A 94 3.92 -14.51 4.21
N TYR A 95 3.25 -13.64 4.98
CA TYR A 95 3.22 -13.74 6.45
C TYR A 95 2.45 -14.98 6.93
N VAL A 96 1.25 -15.22 6.39
CA VAL A 96 0.43 -16.39 6.71
C VAL A 96 1.23 -17.70 6.58
N GLY A 97 1.82 -17.93 5.41
CA GLY A 97 2.60 -19.16 5.20
C GLY A 97 3.96 -19.18 5.90
N LEU A 98 4.44 -18.05 6.44
CA LEU A 98 5.61 -18.01 7.31
C LEU A 98 5.22 -18.38 8.74
N GLU A 99 4.06 -17.94 9.23
CA GLU A 99 3.49 -18.31 10.53
C GLU A 99 3.26 -19.83 10.59
N ASP A 100 2.63 -20.41 9.56
CA ASP A 100 2.41 -21.86 9.46
C ASP A 100 3.74 -22.64 9.57
N GLN A 101 4.78 -22.20 8.85
CA GLN A 101 6.10 -22.83 8.91
C GLN A 101 6.73 -22.68 10.28
N LEU A 102 6.55 -21.54 10.94
CA LEU A 102 7.07 -21.32 12.28
C LEU A 102 6.36 -22.23 13.30
N GLU A 103 5.06 -22.44 13.15
CA GLU A 103 4.29 -23.38 13.97
C GLU A 103 4.72 -24.83 13.78
N GLU A 104 5.03 -25.23 12.54
CA GLU A 104 5.54 -26.56 12.21
C GLU A 104 6.97 -26.80 12.72
N THR A 105 7.87 -25.83 12.51
CA THR A 105 9.32 -25.98 12.81
C THR A 105 9.66 -25.73 14.27
N MET A 106 8.86 -24.94 14.98
CA MET A 106 9.05 -24.62 16.40
C MET A 106 7.81 -25.04 17.21
N PRO A 107 7.67 -26.33 17.60
CA PRO A 107 6.66 -26.74 18.58
C PRO A 107 6.85 -26.05 19.95
N VAL A 108 7.97 -25.33 20.12
CA VAL A 108 8.32 -24.52 21.29
C VAL A 108 7.28 -23.43 21.58
N LYS A 109 6.51 -22.91 20.62
CA LYS A 109 5.40 -21.98 20.93
C LYS A 109 4.32 -22.64 21.80
N LYS A 110 4.00 -23.92 21.60
CA LYS A 110 3.09 -24.67 22.47
C LYS A 110 3.70 -24.87 23.86
N SER A 111 4.99 -25.17 23.96
CA SER A 111 5.65 -25.35 25.27
C SER A 111 5.80 -24.03 26.02
N ILE A 112 6.08 -22.92 25.33
CA ILE A 112 6.15 -21.57 25.87
C ILE A 112 4.77 -21.13 26.37
N ASN A 113 3.72 -21.26 25.56
CA ASN A 113 2.34 -20.94 25.98
C ASN A 113 1.87 -21.82 27.14
N LEU A 114 2.23 -23.11 27.15
CA LEU A 114 1.96 -24.03 28.27
C LEU A 114 2.76 -23.65 29.54
N CYS A 115 4.00 -23.17 29.39
CA CYS A 115 4.81 -22.67 30.51
C CYS A 115 4.27 -21.36 31.06
N TYR A 116 3.86 -20.42 30.21
CA TYR A 116 3.21 -19.18 30.65
C TYR A 116 1.85 -19.46 31.30
N GLY A 117 1.04 -20.36 30.74
CA GLY A 117 -0.22 -20.79 31.33
C GLY A 117 -0.04 -21.45 32.71
N ARG A 118 0.89 -22.41 32.83
CA ARG A 118 1.20 -23.04 34.12
C ARG A 118 1.78 -22.06 35.15
N ARG A 119 2.58 -21.10 34.72
CA ARG A 119 3.10 -20.04 35.60
C ARG A 119 1.98 -19.15 36.10
N GLN A 120 1.05 -18.76 35.23
CA GLN A 120 -0.09 -17.92 35.60
C GLN A 120 -1.05 -18.65 36.55
N GLU A 121 -1.35 -19.93 36.32
CA GLU A 121 -2.15 -20.74 37.24
C GLU A 121 -1.52 -20.89 38.62
N LYS A 122 -0.18 -20.95 38.69
CA LYS A 122 0.55 -21.04 39.96
C LYS A 122 0.46 -19.73 40.73
N ILE A 123 0.68 -18.60 40.05
CA ILE A 123 0.50 -17.26 40.61
C ILE A 123 -0.93 -17.08 41.11
N ASN A 124 -1.93 -17.44 40.31
CA ASN A 124 -3.34 -17.29 40.68
C ASN A 124 -3.74 -18.14 41.90
N ARG A 125 -3.18 -19.36 42.03
CA ARG A 125 -3.38 -20.21 43.22
C ARG A 125 -2.75 -19.60 44.47
N GLU A 126 -1.51 -19.13 44.37
CA GLU A 126 -0.80 -18.47 45.48
C GLU A 126 -1.54 -17.19 45.93
N THR A 127 -2.00 -16.36 45.00
CA THR A 127 -2.81 -15.16 45.32
C THR A 127 -4.15 -15.51 45.95
N SER A 128 -4.79 -16.62 45.56
CA SER A 128 -6.08 -17.05 46.14
C SER A 128 -5.96 -17.59 47.56
N LEU A 129 -4.79 -18.14 47.93
CA LEU A 129 -4.51 -18.61 49.29
C LEU A 129 -4.22 -17.43 50.23
N ILE A 130 -3.51 -16.41 49.74
CA ILE A 130 -3.21 -15.19 50.49
C ILE A 130 -4.48 -14.39 50.79
N GLN A 131 -5.50 -14.43 49.91
CA GLN A 131 -6.79 -13.76 50.10
C GLN A 131 -7.80 -14.49 51.00
N ARG A 132 -7.48 -15.71 51.48
CA ARG A 132 -8.33 -16.51 52.38
C ARG A 132 -7.84 -16.52 53.84
N LEU A 133 -6.77 -15.78 54.13
CA LEU A 133 -6.31 -15.42 55.48
C LEU A 133 -6.83 -14.02 55.82
#